data_AF-A0A8T6M7M9-F1
#
_entry.id   AF-A0A8T6M7M9-F1
#
_cell.length_a   1.000
_cell.length_b   1.000
_cell.length_c   1.000
_cell.angle_alpha   90.00
_cell.angle_beta   90.00
_cell.angle_gamma   90.00
#
_symmetry.space_group_name_H-M   'P 1'
#
loop_
_entity.id
_entity.type
_entity.pdbx_description
1 polymer ?
#
loop_
_entity_poly.entity_id
_entity_poly.type
_entity_poly.pdbx_seq_one_letter_code
_entity_poly.pdbx_strand_id
1 'polypeptide(L)'
;MAKVSPVSIKYMIHASLNAEGALEKPDVIGALFGQTEGLLGADLEMRELQKEGKIGRIEVELERQEKRTIGTIKIPTALDQSETTLIAAALETIERVGPCDAQ
;
A
#
# COMPACT_ATOMS: atom_id res chain seq x y z
N MET A 1 -20.71 -10.34 20.67
CA MET A 1 -19.50 -9.93 19.92
C MET A 1 -19.54 -10.64 18.58
N ALA A 2 -19.94 -9.93 17.52
CA ALA A 2 -19.91 -10.52 16.18
C ALA A 2 -18.45 -10.84 15.84
N LYS A 3 -18.14 -12.12 15.65
CA LYS A 3 -16.89 -12.56 15.05
C LYS A 3 -16.91 -12.02 13.62
N VAL A 4 -16.17 -10.95 13.35
CA VAL A 4 -15.91 -10.51 11.98
C VAL A 4 -15.31 -11.72 11.28
N SER A 5 -16.06 -12.32 10.36
CA SER A 5 -15.57 -13.40 9.51
C SER A 5 -14.27 -12.93 8.87
N PRO A 6 -13.23 -13.78 8.82
CA PRO A 6 -11.98 -13.37 8.18
C PRO A 6 -12.32 -12.94 6.76
N VAL A 7 -11.97 -11.70 6.43
CA VAL A 7 -11.99 -11.21 5.07
C VAL A 7 -11.24 -12.23 4.23
N SER A 8 -11.94 -12.91 3.32
CA SER A 8 -11.30 -13.89 2.45
C SER A 8 -10.46 -13.11 1.45
N ILE A 9 -9.14 -13.19 1.61
CA ILE A 9 -8.20 -12.55 0.70
C ILE A 9 -8.34 -13.24 -0.67
N LYS A 10 -8.75 -12.49 -1.68
CA LYS A 10 -8.88 -12.94 -3.07
C LYS A 10 -7.58 -12.73 -3.85
N TYR A 11 -6.96 -11.57 -3.69
CA TYR A 11 -5.75 -11.19 -4.40
C TYR A 11 -4.73 -10.54 -3.46
N MET A 12 -3.45 -10.65 -3.82
CA MET A 12 -2.34 -10.00 -3.11
C MET A 12 -1.61 -9.07 -4.09
N ILE A 13 -1.55 -7.79 -3.75
CA ILE A 13 -0.70 -6.83 -4.47
C ILE A 13 0.70 -6.93 -3.89
N HIS A 14 1.68 -7.09 -4.77
CA HIS A 14 3.10 -7.05 -4.43
C HIS A 14 3.70 -5.82 -5.09
N ALA A 15 4.25 -4.91 -4.28
CA ALA A 15 4.97 -3.74 -4.76
C ALA A 15 6.36 -3.70 -4.13
N SER A 16 7.33 -3.18 -4.87
CA SER A 16 8.68 -2.92 -4.40
C SER A 16 8.95 -1.42 -4.42
N LEU A 17 9.73 -0.93 -3.47
CA LEU A 17 10.18 0.46 -3.44
C LEU A 17 11.71 0.50 -3.32
N ASN A 18 12.32 1.47 -3.97
CA ASN A 18 13.72 1.80 -3.80
C ASN A 18 13.87 3.30 -3.59
N ALA A 19 14.42 3.69 -2.45
CA ALA A 19 14.60 5.10 -2.11
C ALA A 19 16.02 5.38 -1.63
N GLU A 20 16.50 6.58 -1.94
CA GLU A 20 17.80 7.07 -1.46
C GLU A 20 17.62 7.72 -0.09
N GLY A 21 18.15 7.08 0.95
CA GLY A 21 18.08 7.59 2.32
C GLY A 21 17.59 6.55 3.32
N ALA A 22 17.26 7.03 4.51
CA ALA A 22 16.71 6.21 5.58
C ALA A 22 15.18 6.34 5.56
N LEU A 23 14.48 5.25 5.30
CA LEU A 23 13.03 5.20 5.44
C LEU A 23 12.62 4.30 6.60
N GLU A 24 11.52 4.69 7.24
CA GLU A 24 10.83 3.86 8.21
C GLU A 24 9.48 3.38 7.66
N LYS A 25 8.93 2.33 8.28
CA LYS A 25 7.63 1.80 7.88
C LYS A 25 6.50 2.85 7.88
N PRO A 26 6.41 3.77 8.86
CA PRO A 26 5.41 4.83 8.83
C PRO A 26 5.49 5.76 7.62
N ASP A 27 6.69 6.00 7.09
CA ASP A 27 6.87 6.85 5.90
C ASP A 27 6.22 6.22 4.67
N VAL A 28 6.45 4.91 4.47
CA VAL A 28 5.86 4.14 3.38
C VAL A 28 4.34 4.11 3.50
N ILE A 29 3.82 3.80 4.69
CA ILE A 29 2.38 3.78 4.94
C ILE A 29 1.76 5.17 4.70
N GLY A 30 2.44 6.22 5.15
CA GLY A 30 2.02 7.61 4.93
C GLY A 30 1.95 7.96 3.45
N ALA A 31 2.96 7.57 2.66
CA ALA A 31 2.98 7.79 1.23
C ALA A 31 1.87 7.01 0.50
N LEU A 32 1.68 5.73 0.83
CA LEU A 32 0.62 4.88 0.27
C LEU A 32 -0.76 5.51 0.46
N PHE A 33 -1.11 5.92 1.69
CA PHE A 33 -2.43 6.51 1.93
C PHE A 33 -2.53 7.95 1.45
N GLY A 34 -1.48 8.75 1.55
CA GLY A 34 -1.53 10.17 1.24
C GLY A 34 -1.53 10.46 -0.26
N GLN A 35 -0.68 9.79 -1.03
CA GLN A 35 -0.57 10.06 -2.47
C GLN A 35 -1.60 9.34 -3.32
N THR A 36 -2.23 8.27 -2.80
CA THR A 36 -3.33 7.59 -3.50
C THR A 36 -4.70 8.23 -3.21
N GLU A 37 -4.79 9.09 -2.19
CA GLU A 37 -6.04 9.76 -1.81
C GLU A 37 -6.55 10.64 -2.95
N GLY A 38 -7.82 10.43 -3.33
CA GLY A 38 -8.48 11.21 -4.39
C GLY A 38 -8.17 10.79 -5.84
N LEU A 39 -7.25 9.85 -6.09
CA LEU A 39 -6.91 9.43 -7.46
C LEU A 39 -8.00 8.58 -8.13
N LEU A 40 -8.60 7.66 -7.37
CA LEU A 40 -9.51 6.62 -7.91
C LEU A 40 -10.99 6.84 -7.55
N GLY A 41 -11.31 7.95 -6.88
CA GLY A 41 -12.63 8.22 -6.31
C GLY A 41 -12.86 7.55 -4.95
N ALA A 42 -13.99 7.88 -4.31
CA ALA A 42 -14.27 7.48 -2.92
C ALA A 42 -14.42 5.96 -2.73
N ASP A 43 -14.97 5.26 -3.73
CA ASP A 43 -15.22 3.81 -3.64
C ASP A 43 -13.93 2.98 -3.67
N LEU A 44 -12.84 3.54 -4.21
CA LEU A 44 -11.53 2.89 -4.32
C LEU A 44 -10.48 3.53 -3.41
N GLU A 45 -10.91 4.33 -2.44
CA GLU A 45 -10.01 4.95 -1.48
C GLU A 45 -9.48 3.91 -0.48
N MET A 46 -8.15 3.77 -0.37
CA MET A 46 -7.53 2.72 0.44
C MET A 46 -7.94 2.75 1.93
N ARG A 47 -8.18 3.95 2.50
CA ARG A 47 -8.63 4.08 3.90
C ARG A 47 -10.03 3.52 4.10
N GLU A 48 -10.96 3.85 3.21
CA GLU A 48 -12.33 3.35 3.28
C GLU A 48 -12.38 1.85 3.00
N LEU A 49 -11.64 1.38 2.00
CA LEU A 49 -11.48 -0.04 1.70
C LEU A 49 -10.91 -0.84 2.88
N GLN A 50 -9.98 -0.28 3.65
CA GLN A 50 -9.47 -0.92 4.86
C GLN A 50 -10.51 -0.93 6.00
N LYS A 51 -11.29 0.14 6.18
CA LYS A 51 -12.39 0.20 7.17
C LYS A 51 -13.50 -0.81 6.87
N GLU A 52 -13.83 -0.98 5.59
CA GLU A 52 -14.81 -1.96 5.12
C GLU A 52 -14.28 -3.39 5.16
N GLY A 53 -12.99 -3.58 5.44
CA GLY A 53 -12.34 -4.88 5.41
C GLY A 53 -12.16 -5.43 3.99
N LYS A 54 -12.21 -4.61 2.94
CA LYS A 54 -11.87 -5.02 1.57
C LYS A 54 -10.36 -5.05 1.33
N ILE A 55 -9.61 -4.24 2.06
CA ILE A 55 -8.14 -4.30 2.15
C ILE A 55 -7.75 -4.76 3.55
N GLY A 56 -6.83 -5.72 3.64
CA GLY A 56 -6.32 -6.20 4.91
C GLY A 56 -5.15 -5.37 5.45
N ARG A 57 -4.33 -5.99 6.31
CA ARG A 57 -3.16 -5.32 6.86
C ARG A 57 -2.09 -5.17 5.79
N ILE A 58 -1.66 -3.94 5.55
CA ILE A 58 -0.53 -3.64 4.67
C ILE A 58 0.75 -4.07 5.39
N GLU A 59 1.49 -4.99 4.77
CA GLU A 59 2.77 -5.44 5.28
C GLU A 59 3.88 -4.72 4.53
N VAL A 60 4.78 -4.10 5.30
CA VAL A 60 5.96 -3.41 4.77
C VAL A 60 7.19 -4.01 5.42
N GLU A 61 8.08 -4.53 4.57
CA GLU A 61 9.39 -5.01 4.92
C GLU A 61 10.41 -4.05 4.32
N LEU A 62 11.34 -3.55 5.13
CA LEU A 62 12.35 -2.60 4.71
C LEU A 62 13.72 -3.18 5.02
N GLU A 63 14.60 -3.17 4.01
CA GLU A 63 15.99 -3.56 4.12
C GLU A 63 16.87 -2.36 3.79
N ARG A 64 17.77 -2.03 4.70
CA ARG A 64 18.72 -0.93 4.50
C ARG A 64 20.01 -1.46 3.92
N GLN A 65 20.38 -0.94 2.76
CA GLN A 65 21.67 -1.18 2.13
C GLN A 65 22.42 0.15 2.01
N GLU A 66 23.32 0.38 2.97
CA GLU A 66 24.16 1.59 3.05
C GLU A 66 23.35 2.91 2.99
N LYS A 67 23.28 3.50 1.79
CA LYS A 67 22.62 4.78 1.47
C LYS A 67 21.23 4.61 0.85
N ARG A 68 20.77 3.39 0.62
CA ARG A 68 19.47 3.08 0.01
C ARG A 68 18.62 2.22 0.93
N THR A 69 17.32 2.39 0.82
CA THR A 69 16.34 1.51 1.44
C THR A 69 15.56 0.81 0.33
N ILE A 70 15.61 -0.51 0.34
CA ILE A 70 14.77 -1.36 -0.50
C ILE A 70 13.61 -1.81 0.37
N GLY A 71 12.39 -1.71 -0.15
CA GLY A 71 11.20 -2.16 0.55
C GLY A 71 10.36 -3.09 -0.29
N THR A 72 9.73 -4.05 0.38
CA THR A 72 8.69 -4.90 -0.19
C THR A 72 7.39 -4.61 0.53
N ILE A 73 6.33 -4.38 -0.24
CA ILE A 73 4.98 -4.07 0.23
C ILE A 73 4.06 -5.20 -0.22
N LYS A 74 3.27 -5.73 0.70
CA LYS A 74 2.21 -6.72 0.42
C LYS A 74 0.88 -6.18 0.90
N ILE A 75 -0.09 -6.09 0.00
CA ILE A 75 -1.43 -5.60 0.31
C ILE A 75 -2.44 -6.69 -0.02
N PRO A 76 -3.00 -7.37 0.98
CA PRO A 76 -4.04 -8.36 0.77
C PRO A 76 -5.39 -7.66 0.49
N THR A 77 -6.11 -8.14 -0.52
CA THR A 77 -7.38 -7.54 -0.99
C THR A 77 -8.46 -8.62 -1.15
N ALA A 78 -9.70 -8.26 -0.86
CA ALA A 78 -10.91 -9.05 -1.10
C ALA A 78 -11.78 -8.44 -2.22
N LEU A 79 -11.17 -7.59 -3.03
CA LEU A 79 -11.76 -6.91 -4.17
C LEU A 79 -11.78 -7.80 -5.41
N ASP A 80 -12.46 -7.36 -6.44
CA ASP A 80 -12.39 -8.02 -7.73
C ASP A 80 -11.11 -7.63 -8.48
N GLN A 81 -10.76 -8.40 -9.52
CA GLN A 81 -9.49 -8.26 -10.22
C GLN A 81 -9.28 -6.83 -10.75
N SER A 82 -10.29 -6.25 -11.39
CA SER A 82 -10.20 -4.91 -11.99
C SER A 82 -9.91 -3.82 -10.95
N GLU A 83 -10.62 -3.84 -9.82
CA GLU A 83 -10.42 -2.89 -8.72
C GLU A 83 -9.03 -3.05 -8.09
N THR A 84 -8.61 -4.31 -7.88
CA THR A 84 -7.27 -4.64 -7.36
C THR A 84 -6.18 -4.09 -8.29
N THR A 85 -6.35 -4.25 -9.61
CA THR A 85 -5.41 -3.73 -10.60
C THR A 85 -5.37 -2.21 -10.61
N LEU A 86 -6.52 -1.53 -10.49
CA LEU A 86 -6.57 -0.07 -10.41
C LEU A 86 -5.83 0.46 -9.19
N ILE A 87 -6.02 -0.17 -8.03
CA ILE A 87 -5.28 0.19 -6.81
C ILE A 87 -3.79 -0.03 -7.02
N ALA A 88 -3.38 -1.18 -7.56
CA ALA A 88 -1.97 -1.46 -7.84
C ALA A 88 -1.35 -0.40 -8.78
N ALA A 89 -2.07 0.02 -9.82
CA ALA A 89 -1.62 1.08 -10.72
C ALA A 89 -1.50 2.44 -10.02
N ALA A 90 -2.40 2.76 -9.08
CA ALA A 90 -2.27 3.97 -8.26
C ALA A 90 -1.07 3.91 -7.30
N LEU A 91 -0.61 2.73 -6.89
CA LEU A 91 0.62 2.62 -6.10
C LEU A 91 1.86 2.99 -6.92
N GLU A 92 1.86 2.73 -8.23
CA GLU A 92 2.97 3.08 -9.13
C GLU A 92 3.13 4.59 -9.31
N THR A 93 2.09 5.39 -9.02
CA THR A 93 2.17 6.85 -9.12
C THR A 93 2.84 7.50 -7.90
N ILE A 94 3.26 6.71 -6.91
CA ILE A 94 3.91 7.23 -5.70
C ILE A 94 5.37 7.53 -6.03
N GLU A 95 5.69 8.82 -6.18
CA GLU A 95 7.04 9.27 -6.54
C GLU A 95 7.91 9.57 -5.32
N ARG A 96 7.32 9.69 -4.12
CA ARG A 96 8.03 10.16 -2.92
C ARG A 96 7.61 9.38 -1.68
N VAL A 97 8.56 9.02 -0.84
CA VAL A 97 8.31 8.36 0.45
C VAL A 97 9.11 9.07 1.54
N GLY A 98 8.42 9.63 2.52
CA GLY A 98 9.06 10.45 3.56
C GLY A 98 9.83 11.64 2.95
N PRO A 99 11.08 11.92 3.36
CA PRO A 99 11.90 12.97 2.78
C PRO A 99 12.58 12.57 1.46
N CYS A 100 12.46 11.31 1.04
CA CYS A 100 13.21 10.74 -0.07
C CYS A 100 12.34 10.61 -1.33
N ASP A 101 12.97 10.74 -2.49
CA ASP A 101 12.35 10.34 -3.75
C ASP A 101 12.39 8.80 -3.85
N ALA A 102 11.29 8.23 -4.34
CA ALA A 102 11.09 6.78 -4.43
C ALA A 102 10.90 6.38 -5.91
N GLN A 103 11.53 5.28 -6.30
CA GLN A 103 11.37 4.62 -7.60
C GLN A 103 11.02 3.14 -7.43
#